data_AF-A0A016SG87-F1
#
_entry.id   AF-A0A016SG87-F1
#
_cell.length_a   1.000
_cell.length_b   1.000
_cell.length_c   1.000
_cell.angle_alpha   90.00
_cell.angle_beta   90.00
_cell.angle_gamma   90.00
#
_symmetry.space_group_name_H-M   'P 1'
#
loop_
_entity.id
_entity.type
_entity.pdbx_description
1 polymer ?
#
loop_
_entity_poly.entity_id
_entity_poly.type
_entity_poly.pdbx_seq_one_letter_code
_entity_poly.pdbx_strand_id
1 'polypeptide(L)'
;MPRFLSFLLFFTFLLVSSRKLTTEENKQNREKCGVHFLVLGDEVKNVRSKRSSGGRKFKENEYPWTVMLSPRMKQHAMCSGALISQRHVLTAAHCMLKMSKTYSRQQCEENGTYNIVSVMRSPDELLVYLSGNKTDCNDLGDCPSYKASYNLSKITVHNFEFCNLKNDIALIELKENISGTIATPICMPTENLNLEYSLYASGSGIDENAPITLEDPDRTSRGQQVVAQQKLGVRESSHTIITLTFDKTIFPGDSGGPLFQIDENDRHILVGLVSAMITQRMKADVGQSKADL
;
A
#
# COMPACT_ATOMS: atom_id res chain seq x y z
N MET A 1 28.11 0.74 -58.77
CA MET A 1 26.71 0.69 -58.27
C MET A 1 26.74 0.62 -56.76
N PRO A 2 26.21 1.61 -56.01
CA PRO A 2 26.17 1.50 -54.56
C PRO A 2 25.01 0.57 -54.16
N ARG A 3 25.29 -0.38 -53.25
CA ARG A 3 24.27 -1.24 -52.65
C ARG A 3 23.61 -0.47 -51.51
N PHE A 4 22.34 -0.13 -51.66
CA PHE A 4 21.52 0.38 -50.56
C PHE A 4 21.11 -0.80 -49.68
N LEU A 5 21.58 -0.82 -48.44
CA LEU A 5 21.15 -1.77 -47.42
C LEU A 5 19.89 -1.19 -46.76
N SER A 6 18.72 -1.67 -47.17
CA SER A 6 17.45 -1.33 -46.53
C SER A 6 17.35 -2.10 -45.21
N PHE A 7 17.63 -1.44 -44.09
CA PHE A 7 17.24 -1.94 -42.78
C PHE A 7 15.76 -1.58 -42.57
N LEU A 8 14.88 -2.55 -42.79
CA LEU A 8 13.50 -2.51 -42.32
C LEU A 8 13.52 -2.41 -40.79
N LEU A 9 13.29 -1.20 -40.28
CA LEU A 9 12.90 -0.98 -38.88
C LEU A 9 11.56 -1.68 -38.67
N PHE A 10 11.59 -2.93 -38.20
CA PHE A 10 10.45 -3.54 -37.54
C PHE A 10 10.17 -2.73 -36.28
N PHE A 11 9.36 -1.68 -36.42
CA PHE A 11 8.60 -1.13 -35.31
C PHE A 11 7.64 -2.24 -34.88
N THR A 12 8.12 -3.14 -34.03
CA THR A 12 7.23 -3.88 -33.16
C THR A 12 6.53 -2.83 -32.33
N PHE A 13 5.32 -2.47 -32.73
CA PHE A 13 4.37 -1.82 -31.84
C PHE A 13 4.21 -2.79 -30.67
N LEU A 14 5.06 -2.64 -29.64
CA LEU A 14 4.75 -3.11 -28.31
C LEU A 14 3.52 -2.31 -27.93
N LEU A 15 2.35 -2.83 -28.30
CA LEU A 15 1.08 -2.37 -27.78
C LEU A 15 1.20 -2.55 -26.27
N VAL A 16 1.57 -1.48 -25.57
CA VAL A 16 1.39 -1.35 -24.13
C VAL A 16 -0.11 -1.22 -23.92
N SER A 17 -0.80 -2.34 -24.13
CA SER A 17 -2.22 -2.50 -23.91
C SER A 17 -2.38 -2.80 -22.43
N SER A 18 -3.01 -1.89 -21.71
CA SER A 18 -3.49 -2.16 -20.36
C SER A 18 -4.40 -3.39 -20.41
N ARG A 19 -3.98 -4.49 -19.78
CA ARG A 19 -4.70 -5.77 -19.75
C ARG A 19 -5.68 -5.76 -18.59
N LYS A 20 -6.83 -5.12 -18.83
CA LYS A 20 -8.00 -5.19 -17.96
C LYS A 20 -8.29 -6.65 -17.60
N LEU A 21 -8.64 -6.91 -16.33
CA LEU A 21 -9.07 -8.23 -15.89
C LEU A 21 -10.34 -8.64 -16.65
N THR A 22 -10.32 -9.86 -17.19
CA THR A 22 -11.51 -10.50 -17.74
C THR A 22 -12.51 -10.83 -16.62
N THR A 23 -13.76 -11.09 -16.98
CA THR A 23 -14.79 -11.53 -16.03
C THR A 23 -14.38 -12.81 -15.30
N GLU A 24 -13.74 -13.75 -16.01
CA GLU A 24 -13.28 -15.01 -15.44
C GLU A 24 -12.11 -14.81 -14.47
N GLU A 25 -11.10 -13.99 -14.83
CA GLU A 25 -10.02 -13.64 -13.91
C GLU A 25 -10.56 -12.96 -12.65
N ASN A 26 -11.55 -12.07 -12.78
CA ASN A 26 -12.20 -11.44 -11.63
C ASN A 26 -12.93 -12.45 -10.74
N LYS A 27 -13.61 -13.44 -11.33
CA LYS A 27 -14.26 -14.51 -10.57
C LYS A 27 -13.23 -15.34 -9.80
N GLN A 28 -12.15 -15.77 -10.46
CA GLN A 28 -11.08 -16.54 -9.83
C GLN A 28 -10.36 -15.76 -8.72
N ASN A 29 -10.13 -14.45 -8.92
CA ASN A 29 -9.56 -13.60 -7.88
C ASN A 29 -10.45 -13.55 -6.64
N ARG A 30 -11.79 -13.51 -6.79
CA ARG A 30 -12.74 -13.52 -5.65
C ARG A 30 -12.72 -14.82 -4.86
N GLU A 31 -12.39 -15.94 -5.49
CA GLU A 31 -12.33 -17.25 -4.84
C GLU A 31 -11.01 -17.47 -4.06
N LYS A 32 -9.90 -16.87 -4.52
CA LYS A 32 -8.55 -17.12 -3.99
C LYS A 32 -7.94 -15.95 -3.20
N CYS A 33 -8.74 -14.93 -2.89
CA CYS A 33 -8.28 -13.74 -2.22
C CYS A 33 -8.28 -13.86 -0.69
N GLY A 34 -7.58 -12.94 -0.02
CA GLY A 34 -7.72 -12.71 1.42
C GLY A 34 -7.16 -13.82 2.32
N VAL A 35 -6.32 -14.71 1.77
CA VAL A 35 -5.66 -15.79 2.51
C VAL A 35 -4.55 -15.27 3.44
N HIS A 36 -4.70 -15.47 4.75
CA HIS A 36 -3.82 -14.88 5.75
C HIS A 36 -2.34 -15.28 5.58
N PHE A 37 -2.07 -16.56 5.36
CA PHE A 37 -0.73 -17.12 5.15
C PHE A 37 -0.65 -17.81 3.80
N LEU A 38 0.43 -17.61 3.05
CA LEU A 38 0.78 -18.51 1.94
C LEU A 38 1.29 -19.81 2.53
N VAL A 39 0.54 -20.89 2.34
CA VAL A 39 1.02 -22.23 2.63
C VAL A 39 1.87 -22.70 1.45
N LEU A 40 3.15 -22.99 1.69
CA LEU A 40 4.03 -23.67 0.75
C LEU A 40 3.82 -25.19 0.93
N GLY A 41 2.89 -25.78 0.18
CA GLY A 41 2.57 -27.23 0.23
C GLY A 41 1.08 -27.55 0.46
N ASP A 42 0.68 -28.79 0.17
CA ASP A 42 -0.72 -29.28 -0.01
C ASP A 42 -1.65 -29.29 1.23
N GLU A 43 -1.35 -28.58 2.31
CA GLU A 43 -2.27 -28.49 3.47
C GLU A 43 -2.68 -27.06 3.77
N VAL A 44 -3.80 -26.62 3.19
CA VAL A 44 -4.50 -25.39 3.61
C VAL A 44 -5.07 -25.60 5.02
N LYS A 45 -4.23 -25.42 6.04
CA LYS A 45 -4.71 -25.27 7.42
C LYS A 45 -5.02 -23.80 7.62
N ASN A 46 -6.31 -23.46 7.63
CA ASN A 46 -6.80 -22.20 8.17
C ASN A 46 -6.42 -22.12 9.65
N VAL A 47 -5.22 -21.61 9.93
CA VAL A 47 -4.81 -21.29 11.29
C VAL A 47 -5.61 -20.08 11.72
N ARG A 48 -6.59 -20.28 12.62
CA ARG A 48 -7.41 -19.19 13.17
C ARG A 48 -6.53 -18.02 13.58
N SER A 49 -6.83 -16.85 13.04
CA SER A 49 -6.18 -15.60 13.37
C SER A 49 -6.43 -15.26 14.84
N LYS A 50 -5.38 -15.29 15.68
CA LYS A 50 -5.43 -14.61 16.97
C LYS A 50 -5.38 -13.10 16.70
N ARG A 51 -6.48 -12.40 16.99
CA ARG A 51 -6.57 -10.94 16.92
C ARG A 51 -5.44 -10.34 17.75
N SER A 52 -4.52 -9.64 17.09
CA SER A 52 -3.44 -8.91 17.77
C SER A 52 -3.97 -7.57 18.25
N SER A 53 -3.80 -7.24 19.53
CA SER A 53 -3.90 -5.87 20.03
C SER A 53 -2.54 -5.18 19.82
N GLY A 54 -2.54 -3.97 19.23
CA GLY A 54 -1.32 -3.24 18.90
C GLY A 54 -0.66 -3.66 17.58
N GLY A 55 0.52 -3.08 17.29
CA GLY A 55 1.27 -3.35 16.07
C GLY A 55 2.39 -4.38 16.25
N ARG A 56 2.64 -5.18 15.22
CA ARG A 56 3.71 -6.18 15.21
C ARG A 56 4.27 -6.40 13.81
N LYS A 57 5.46 -6.99 13.76
CA LYS A 57 6.04 -7.46 12.50
C LYS A 57 5.24 -8.64 11.95
N PHE A 58 5.30 -8.75 10.62
CA PHE A 58 4.78 -9.91 9.91
C PHE A 58 5.50 -11.17 10.38
N LYS A 59 4.76 -12.27 10.41
CA LYS A 59 5.36 -13.59 10.36
C LYS A 59 5.71 -13.92 8.91
N GLU A 60 6.55 -14.93 8.73
CA GLU A 60 6.84 -15.45 7.41
C GLU A 60 5.55 -15.81 6.65
N ASN A 61 5.49 -15.42 5.37
CA ASN A 61 4.37 -15.68 4.46
C ASN A 61 3.02 -15.05 4.86
N GLU A 62 3.00 -14.17 5.85
CA GLU A 62 1.80 -13.49 6.32
C GLU A 62 1.47 -12.26 5.46
N TYR A 63 0.18 -12.00 5.24
CA TYR A 63 -0.34 -10.87 4.45
C TYR A 63 0.28 -10.77 3.04
N PRO A 64 0.19 -11.84 2.24
CA PRO A 64 0.91 -11.97 0.97
C PRO A 64 0.52 -10.96 -0.12
N TRP A 65 -0.55 -10.20 0.09
CA TRP A 65 -0.95 -9.09 -0.78
C TRP A 65 -0.22 -7.77 -0.47
N THR A 66 0.44 -7.64 0.67
CA THR A 66 1.13 -6.40 1.02
C THR A 66 2.39 -6.28 0.17
N VAL A 67 2.59 -5.13 -0.47
CA VAL A 67 3.77 -4.87 -1.29
C VAL A 67 4.46 -3.58 -0.85
N MET A 68 5.77 -3.51 -1.08
CA MET A 68 6.54 -2.28 -0.95
C MET A 68 6.72 -1.63 -2.33
N LEU A 69 6.48 -0.32 -2.40
CA LEU A 69 6.73 0.52 -3.56
C LEU A 69 8.03 1.28 -3.34
N SER A 70 9.06 0.87 -4.08
CA SER A 70 10.39 1.45 -3.99
C SER A 70 10.73 2.28 -5.22
N PRO A 71 11.06 3.56 -5.05
CA PRO A 71 11.72 4.35 -6.08
C PRO A 71 13.11 3.80 -6.39
N ARG A 72 13.45 3.63 -7.67
CA ARG A 72 14.79 3.21 -8.08
C ARG A 72 15.90 4.17 -7.65
N MET A 73 15.55 5.44 -7.45
CA MET A 73 16.46 6.46 -6.96
C MET A 73 16.10 6.85 -5.52
N LYS A 74 17.10 6.88 -4.62
CA LYS A 74 16.99 7.14 -3.17
C LYS A 74 16.35 8.48 -2.78
N GLN A 75 15.95 9.32 -3.73
CA GLN A 75 15.48 10.69 -3.52
C GLN A 75 13.98 10.80 -3.18
N HIS A 76 13.26 9.68 -3.13
CA HIS A 76 11.80 9.67 -3.03
C HIS A 76 11.30 8.80 -1.88
N ALA A 77 10.17 9.19 -1.30
CA ALA A 77 9.52 8.43 -0.26
C ALA A 77 9.09 7.05 -0.78
N MET A 78 9.38 6.02 0.01
CA MET A 78 8.80 4.70 -0.19
C MET A 78 7.33 4.71 0.24
N CYS A 79 6.55 3.82 -0.36
CA CYS A 79 5.17 3.58 -0.02
C CYS A 79 4.91 2.08 0.05
N SER A 80 3.68 1.73 0.40
CA SER A 80 3.15 0.38 0.37
C SER A 80 1.99 0.28 -0.61
N GLY A 81 1.51 -0.94 -0.84
CA GLY A 81 0.37 -1.22 -1.70
C GLY A 81 -0.30 -2.54 -1.34
N ALA A 82 -1.46 -2.77 -1.96
CA ALA A 82 -2.25 -3.99 -1.84
C ALA A 82 -2.41 -4.67 -3.20
N LEU A 83 -1.94 -5.89 -3.32
CA LEU A 83 -2.19 -6.73 -4.48
C LEU A 83 -3.68 -7.11 -4.53
N ILE A 84 -4.37 -6.77 -5.61
CA ILE A 84 -5.82 -7.05 -5.79
C ILE A 84 -6.10 -8.05 -6.93
N SER A 85 -5.07 -8.38 -7.70
CA SER A 85 -5.04 -9.49 -8.67
C SER A 85 -3.59 -9.86 -8.94
N GLN A 86 -3.33 -10.86 -9.78
CA GLN A 86 -1.96 -11.24 -10.16
C GLN A 86 -1.11 -10.11 -10.79
N ARG A 87 -1.71 -9.01 -11.27
CA ARG A 87 -0.96 -7.92 -11.93
C ARG A 87 -1.42 -6.51 -11.58
N HIS A 88 -2.26 -6.36 -10.56
CA HIS A 88 -2.80 -5.06 -10.16
C HIS A 88 -2.54 -4.81 -8.68
N VAL A 89 -1.96 -3.65 -8.39
CA VAL A 89 -1.71 -3.17 -7.03
C VAL A 89 -2.50 -1.88 -6.83
N LEU A 90 -3.30 -1.82 -5.77
CA LEU A 90 -3.86 -0.57 -5.28
C LEU A 90 -2.90 0.10 -4.32
N THR A 91 -2.82 1.43 -4.39
CA THR A 91 -2.01 2.26 -3.50
C THR A 91 -2.59 3.67 -3.41
N ALA A 92 -2.00 4.53 -2.61
CA ALA A 92 -2.41 5.93 -2.50
C ALA A 92 -1.97 6.74 -3.73
N ALA A 93 -2.78 7.73 -4.12
CA ALA A 93 -2.47 8.63 -5.23
C ALA A 93 -1.21 9.45 -4.94
N HIS A 94 -1.06 9.96 -3.72
CA HIS A 94 0.08 10.78 -3.35
C HIS A 94 1.41 10.03 -3.46
N CYS A 95 1.42 8.69 -3.36
CA CYS A 95 2.61 7.88 -3.60
C CYS A 95 3.08 7.94 -5.05
N MET A 96 2.14 8.07 -5.99
CA MET A 96 2.35 8.05 -7.44
C MET A 96 2.57 9.44 -8.05
N LEU A 97 2.50 10.49 -7.23
CA LEU A 97 2.67 11.87 -7.67
C LEU A 97 3.98 12.46 -7.11
N LYS A 98 4.68 13.21 -7.94
CA LYS A 98 5.75 14.13 -7.52
C LYS A 98 5.12 15.49 -7.29
N MET A 99 5.20 15.97 -6.06
CA MET A 99 4.60 17.24 -5.65
C MET A 99 5.66 18.15 -5.03
N SER A 100 5.65 19.44 -5.38
CA SER A 100 6.48 20.43 -4.68
C SER A 100 5.87 20.73 -3.32
N LYS A 101 6.63 20.49 -2.24
CA LYS A 101 6.19 20.78 -0.86
C LYS A 101 5.83 22.25 -0.69
N THR A 102 6.60 23.16 -1.27
CA THR A 102 6.42 24.62 -1.15
C THR A 102 5.09 25.06 -1.77
N TYR A 103 4.83 24.69 -3.03
CA TYR A 103 3.59 25.07 -3.72
C TYR A 103 2.36 24.38 -3.11
N SER A 104 2.49 23.10 -2.72
CA SER A 104 1.37 22.36 -2.14
C SER A 104 0.91 22.95 -0.80
N ARG A 105 1.85 23.38 0.05
CA ARG A 105 1.55 24.04 1.32
C ARG A 105 0.91 25.42 1.12
N GLN A 106 1.50 26.24 0.24
CA GLN A 106 0.98 27.58 -0.05
C GLN A 106 -0.46 27.52 -0.57
N GLN A 107 -0.78 26.55 -1.45
CA GLN A 107 -2.13 26.43 -2.00
C GLN A 107 -3.20 26.07 -0.97
N CYS A 108 -2.89 25.18 -0.03
CA CYS A 108 -3.86 24.82 1.01
C CYS A 108 -4.03 25.92 2.07
N GLU A 109 -3.04 26.82 2.20
CA GLU A 109 -3.06 27.99 3.09
C GLU A 109 -3.72 29.22 2.42
N GLU A 110 -3.56 29.41 1.11
CA GLU A 110 -4.02 30.58 0.34
C GLU A 110 -5.10 30.22 -0.68
N ASN A 111 -6.32 29.86 -0.24
CA ASN A 111 -7.57 29.82 -1.01
C ASN A 111 -7.50 29.42 -2.52
N GLY A 112 -6.60 28.50 -2.90
CA GLY A 112 -6.60 27.84 -4.21
C GLY A 112 -6.29 28.69 -5.46
N THR A 113 -5.56 29.82 -5.36
CA THR A 113 -5.27 30.65 -6.55
C THR A 113 -4.30 30.00 -7.55
N TYR A 114 -3.57 28.95 -7.15
CA TYR A 114 -2.67 28.18 -7.99
C TYR A 114 -3.12 26.73 -8.08
N ASN A 115 -2.91 26.08 -9.23
CA ASN A 115 -3.11 24.65 -9.38
C ASN A 115 -1.88 23.89 -8.87
N ILE A 116 -2.10 22.75 -8.19
CA ILE A 116 -1.01 21.87 -7.78
C ILE A 116 -0.32 21.39 -9.06
N VAL A 117 0.94 21.80 -9.25
CA VAL A 117 1.81 21.17 -10.24
C VAL A 117 2.25 19.84 -9.63
N SER A 118 1.44 18.82 -9.85
CA SER A 118 1.81 17.43 -9.59
C SER A 118 2.17 16.76 -10.90
N VAL A 119 3.26 16.00 -10.89
CA VAL A 119 3.68 15.21 -12.05
C VAL A 119 3.53 13.74 -11.67
N MET A 120 2.76 13.00 -12.47
CA MET A 120 2.66 11.56 -12.31
C MET A 120 4.03 10.93 -12.51
N ARG A 121 4.43 10.03 -11.60
CA ARG A 121 5.66 9.26 -11.73
C ARG A 121 5.62 8.41 -13.01
N SER A 122 6.79 8.25 -13.65
CA SER A 122 6.92 7.26 -14.73
C SER A 122 6.96 5.84 -14.15
N PRO A 123 6.29 4.84 -14.78
CA PRO A 123 6.37 3.44 -14.36
C PRO A 123 7.79 2.91 -14.18
N ASP A 124 8.75 3.36 -15.00
CA ASP A 124 10.14 2.89 -14.94
C ASP A 124 10.92 3.44 -13.74
N GLU A 125 10.39 4.43 -13.01
CA GLU A 125 11.03 4.96 -11.79
C GLU A 125 10.77 4.13 -10.54
N LEU A 126 9.83 3.18 -10.61
CA LEU A 126 9.36 2.41 -9.46
C LEU A 126 9.60 0.92 -9.66
N LEU A 127 9.74 0.23 -8.53
CA LEU A 127 9.72 -1.22 -8.40
C LEU A 127 8.71 -1.62 -7.33
N VAL A 128 8.02 -2.72 -7.58
CA VAL A 128 7.14 -3.37 -6.60
C VAL A 128 7.88 -4.56 -6.02
N TYR A 129 8.07 -4.58 -4.71
CA TYR A 129 8.67 -5.70 -3.99
C TYR A 129 7.59 -6.47 -3.23
N LEU A 130 7.57 -7.80 -3.41
CA LEU A 130 6.66 -8.69 -2.70
C LEU A 130 7.23 -9.08 -1.35
N SER A 131 6.35 -9.12 -0.34
CA SER A 131 6.65 -9.53 1.04
C SER A 131 7.60 -10.73 1.13
N GLY A 132 8.61 -10.61 2.00
CA GLY A 132 9.76 -11.49 2.07
C GLY A 132 10.05 -12.04 3.47
N ASN A 133 11.00 -12.98 3.55
CA ASN A 133 11.27 -13.81 4.74
C ASN A 133 12.09 -13.11 5.85
N LYS A 134 12.34 -11.79 5.75
CA LYS A 134 13.06 -11.08 6.80
C LYS A 134 12.90 -9.57 6.68
N THR A 135 12.84 -8.91 7.84
CA THR A 135 12.57 -7.48 8.04
C THR A 135 13.82 -6.61 8.06
N ASP A 136 14.92 -7.04 7.42
CA ASP A 136 16.16 -6.26 7.34
C ASP A 136 16.30 -5.74 5.91
N CYS A 137 15.76 -4.55 5.68
CA CYS A 137 15.86 -3.77 4.44
C CYS A 137 16.57 -2.47 4.79
N ASN A 138 17.86 -2.59 5.10
CA ASN A 138 18.66 -1.46 5.59
C ASN A 138 19.15 -0.58 4.43
N ASP A 139 19.18 -1.11 3.20
CA ASP A 139 19.65 -0.35 2.04
C ASP A 139 18.59 -0.28 0.92
N LEU A 140 18.23 0.95 0.53
CA LEU A 140 17.17 1.30 -0.41
C LEU A 140 17.36 0.72 -1.83
N GLY A 141 18.54 0.15 -2.13
CA GLY A 141 18.89 -0.46 -3.42
C GLY A 141 19.19 -1.96 -3.37
N ASP A 142 19.31 -2.56 -2.18
CA ASP A 142 19.55 -3.98 -2.02
C ASP A 142 18.72 -4.49 -0.82
N CYS A 143 17.55 -5.04 -1.15
CA CYS A 143 16.72 -5.78 -0.20
C CYS A 143 16.76 -7.26 -0.60
N PRO A 144 17.85 -7.99 -0.27
CA PRO A 144 17.99 -9.40 -0.60
C PRO A 144 16.93 -10.28 0.12
N SER A 145 16.18 -9.69 1.06
CA SER A 145 15.14 -10.32 1.86
C SER A 145 13.78 -10.44 1.17
N TYR A 146 13.51 -9.71 0.07
CA TYR A 146 12.24 -9.80 -0.67
C TYR A 146 12.24 -10.95 -1.67
N LYS A 147 11.09 -11.62 -1.80
CA LYS A 147 10.96 -12.82 -2.67
C LYS A 147 11.21 -12.53 -4.15
N ALA A 148 10.76 -11.36 -4.61
CA ALA A 148 10.84 -10.93 -5.99
C ALA A 148 10.55 -9.42 -6.12
N SER A 149 11.03 -8.83 -7.22
CA SER A 149 10.70 -7.47 -7.63
C SER A 149 10.02 -7.45 -9.00
N TYR A 150 9.10 -6.51 -9.20
CA TYR A 150 8.27 -6.40 -10.40
C TYR A 150 8.31 -4.99 -10.97
N ASN A 151 8.37 -4.94 -12.30
CA ASN A 151 8.29 -3.70 -13.07
C ASN A 151 6.83 -3.31 -13.32
N LEU A 152 6.57 -2.01 -13.41
CA LEU A 152 5.25 -1.46 -13.69
C LEU A 152 5.09 -1.23 -15.20
N SER A 153 3.92 -1.54 -15.74
CA SER A 153 3.53 -1.21 -17.12
C SER A 153 2.78 0.12 -17.19
N LYS A 154 1.93 0.40 -16.18
CA LYS A 154 1.07 1.59 -16.16
C LYS A 154 0.74 2.04 -14.74
N ILE A 155 0.58 3.34 -14.57
CA ILE A 155 0.07 3.99 -13.37
C ILE A 155 -1.20 4.75 -13.75
N THR A 156 -2.26 4.61 -12.97
CA THR A 156 -3.51 5.37 -13.12
C THR A 156 -3.85 6.01 -11.77
N VAL A 157 -3.87 7.34 -11.73
CA VAL A 157 -4.24 8.11 -10.53
C VAL A 157 -5.67 8.61 -10.65
N HIS A 158 -6.48 8.51 -9.60
CA HIS A 158 -7.90 8.84 -9.66
C HIS A 158 -8.19 10.21 -9.02
N ASN A 159 -8.34 11.27 -9.82
CA ASN A 159 -8.86 12.61 -9.44
C ASN A 159 -8.53 13.06 -8.01
N PHE A 160 -7.24 12.94 -7.64
CA PHE A 160 -6.79 13.17 -6.28
C PHE A 160 -6.82 14.66 -5.94
N GLU A 161 -7.49 15.00 -4.84
CA GLU A 161 -7.57 16.35 -4.30
C GLU A 161 -6.68 16.45 -3.06
N PHE A 162 -5.47 16.99 -3.20
CA PHE A 162 -4.46 16.94 -2.14
C PHE A 162 -4.85 17.66 -0.83
N CYS A 163 -5.43 18.86 -0.90
CA CYS A 163 -5.66 19.67 0.31
C CYS A 163 -6.70 19.06 1.26
N ASN A 164 -7.62 18.24 0.74
CA ASN A 164 -8.65 17.55 1.54
C ASN A 164 -8.47 16.02 1.53
N LEU A 165 -7.39 15.53 0.92
CA LEU A 165 -7.02 14.11 0.76
C LEU A 165 -8.12 13.25 0.11
N LYS A 166 -9.00 13.86 -0.68
CA LYS A 166 -10.10 13.15 -1.32
C LYS A 166 -9.58 12.39 -2.54
N ASN A 167 -10.11 11.17 -2.72
CA ASN A 167 -9.71 10.25 -3.79
C ASN A 167 -8.21 9.93 -3.79
N ASP A 168 -7.61 9.73 -2.62
CA ASP A 168 -6.20 9.32 -2.51
C ASP A 168 -5.98 7.85 -2.89
N ILE A 169 -6.27 7.52 -4.15
CA ILE A 169 -6.22 6.17 -4.70
C ILE A 169 -5.58 6.17 -6.09
N ALA A 170 -4.71 5.20 -6.31
CA ALA A 170 -4.10 4.91 -7.59
C ALA A 170 -4.04 3.40 -7.83
N LEU A 171 -4.05 3.04 -9.13
CA LEU A 171 -3.92 1.69 -9.62
C LEU A 171 -2.59 1.56 -10.36
N ILE A 172 -1.81 0.57 -9.96
CA ILE A 172 -0.59 0.14 -10.65
C ILE A 172 -0.90 -1.15 -11.41
N GLU A 173 -0.51 -1.19 -12.67
CA GLU A 173 -0.48 -2.41 -13.49
C GLU A 173 0.97 -2.88 -13.64
N LEU A 174 1.22 -4.16 -13.41
CA LEU A 174 2.55 -4.77 -13.53
C LEU A 174 2.82 -5.22 -14.97
N LYS A 175 4.10 -5.27 -15.39
CA LYS A 175 4.51 -5.82 -16.69
C LYS A 175 4.25 -7.33 -16.78
N GLU A 176 4.28 -8.04 -15.65
CA GLU A 176 4.18 -9.49 -15.57
C GLU A 176 3.21 -9.92 -14.46
N ASN A 177 2.57 -11.08 -14.63
CA ASN A 177 1.74 -11.68 -13.59
C ASN A 177 2.62 -12.22 -12.46
N ILE A 178 2.20 -11.98 -11.23
CA ILE A 178 2.76 -12.58 -10.03
C ILE A 178 2.19 -13.99 -9.86
N SER A 179 3.07 -14.95 -9.58
CA SER A 179 2.65 -16.33 -9.27
C SER A 179 1.89 -16.38 -7.93
N GLY A 180 0.77 -17.11 -7.93
CA GLY A 180 -0.02 -17.37 -6.72
C GLY A 180 0.75 -18.10 -5.60
N THR A 181 1.90 -18.70 -5.92
CA THR A 181 2.76 -19.39 -4.95
C THR A 181 3.59 -18.45 -4.09
N ILE A 182 3.80 -17.20 -4.52
CA ILE A 182 4.66 -16.22 -3.82
C ILE A 182 3.88 -15.03 -3.27
N ALA A 183 2.72 -14.72 -3.85
CA ALA A 183 1.78 -13.71 -3.37
C ALA A 183 0.36 -14.01 -3.89
N THR A 184 -0.64 -13.62 -3.12
CA THR A 184 -2.07 -13.77 -3.45
C THR A 184 -2.79 -12.46 -3.16
N PRO A 185 -3.86 -12.13 -3.90
CA PRO A 185 -4.55 -10.86 -3.73
C PRO A 185 -5.33 -10.79 -2.41
N ILE A 186 -5.56 -9.57 -1.92
CA ILE A 186 -6.56 -9.29 -0.88
C ILE A 186 -7.96 -9.28 -1.50
N CYS A 187 -9.00 -9.62 -0.72
CA CYS A 187 -10.35 -9.55 -1.24
C CYS A 187 -10.80 -8.10 -1.40
N MET A 188 -11.48 -7.82 -2.51
CA MET A 188 -12.14 -6.53 -2.73
C MET A 188 -13.48 -6.48 -1.96
N PRO A 189 -13.87 -5.31 -1.43
CA PRO A 189 -15.13 -5.17 -0.70
C PRO A 189 -16.33 -5.20 -1.66
N THR A 190 -17.49 -5.53 -1.12
CA THR A 190 -18.79 -5.31 -1.77
C THR A 190 -19.33 -3.92 -1.42
N GLU A 191 -20.18 -3.34 -2.25
CA GLU A 191 -20.76 -2.00 -2.03
C GLU A 191 -21.48 -1.87 -0.67
N ASN A 192 -22.14 -2.94 -0.21
CA ASN A 192 -22.91 -2.95 1.04
C ASN A 192 -22.13 -3.56 2.24
N LEU A 193 -20.80 -3.64 2.15
CA LEU A 193 -19.99 -4.20 3.23
C LEU A 193 -20.03 -3.28 4.46
N ASN A 194 -20.53 -3.80 5.58
CA ASN A 194 -20.46 -3.08 6.85
C ASN A 194 -19.04 -3.11 7.41
N LEU A 195 -18.54 -1.93 7.80
CA LEU A 195 -17.20 -1.81 8.37
C LEU A 195 -17.18 -2.25 9.84
N GLU A 196 -16.26 -3.16 10.14
CA GLU A 196 -16.02 -3.64 11.51
C GLU A 196 -15.45 -2.54 12.42
N TYR A 197 -15.63 -2.72 13.73
CA TYR A 197 -15.04 -1.84 14.73
C TYR A 197 -13.52 -1.94 14.78
N SER A 198 -12.99 -3.16 14.63
CA SER A 198 -11.56 -3.43 14.59
C SER A 198 -11.10 -3.61 13.15
N LEU A 199 -10.19 -2.74 12.72
CA LEU A 199 -9.56 -2.77 11.41
C LEU A 199 -8.06 -3.01 11.57
N TYR A 200 -7.41 -3.43 10.49
CA TYR A 200 -5.99 -3.73 10.47
C TYR A 200 -5.35 -3.00 9.29
N ALA A 201 -4.27 -2.29 9.55
CA ALA A 201 -3.44 -1.70 8.51
C ALA A 201 -2.15 -2.49 8.37
N SER A 202 -1.69 -2.75 7.15
CA SER A 202 -0.39 -3.37 6.91
C SER A 202 0.46 -2.62 5.89
N GLY A 203 1.78 -2.69 6.03
CA GLY A 203 2.71 -1.96 5.18
C GLY A 203 4.18 -2.27 5.47
N SER A 204 5.06 -1.61 4.72
CA SER A 204 6.53 -1.69 4.79
C SER A 204 7.16 -0.36 5.22
N GLY A 205 6.58 0.28 6.24
CA GLY A 205 7.07 1.50 6.86
C GLY A 205 8.38 1.35 7.64
N ILE A 206 8.84 2.48 8.20
CA ILE A 206 10.00 2.54 9.10
C ILE A 206 9.75 1.63 10.31
N ASP A 207 10.77 0.86 10.68
CA ASP A 207 10.78 0.05 11.88
C ASP A 207 11.40 0.81 13.06
N GLU A 208 10.55 1.34 13.93
CA GLU A 208 11.00 2.03 15.15
C GLU A 208 11.80 1.15 16.12
N ASN A 209 11.64 -0.18 16.01
CA ASN A 209 12.30 -1.15 16.88
C ASN A 209 13.64 -1.63 16.29
N ALA A 210 13.98 -1.23 15.06
CA ALA A 210 15.26 -1.56 14.47
C ALA A 210 16.39 -0.88 15.27
N PRO A 211 17.47 -1.61 15.59
CA PRO A 211 18.60 -1.02 16.29
C PRO A 211 19.26 0.03 15.40
N ILE A 212 19.70 1.14 16.01
CA ILE A 212 20.61 2.06 15.32
C ILE A 212 21.93 1.31 15.12
N THR A 213 22.38 1.20 13.88
CA THR A 213 23.67 0.61 13.54
C THR A 213 24.58 1.65 12.91
N LEU A 214 25.87 1.34 12.73
CA LEU A 214 26.78 2.21 11.97
C LEU A 214 26.36 2.32 10.49
N GLU A 215 25.62 1.32 10.00
CA GLU A 215 25.12 1.25 8.62
C GLU A 215 23.77 1.96 8.46
N ASP A 216 22.99 2.09 9.54
CA ASP A 216 21.73 2.85 9.59
C ASP A 216 21.67 3.81 10.80
N PRO A 217 22.46 4.89 10.78
CA PRO A 217 22.51 5.85 11.88
C PRO A 217 21.21 6.66 12.05
N ASP A 218 20.42 6.79 10.98
CA ASP A 218 19.22 7.64 10.90
C ASP A 218 17.90 6.88 11.13
N ARG A 219 17.95 5.58 11.51
CA ARG A 219 16.77 4.70 11.67
C ARG A 219 15.87 4.69 10.44
N THR A 220 16.48 4.50 9.28
CA THR A 220 15.78 4.36 8.01
C THR A 220 15.36 2.92 7.73
N SER A 221 15.80 1.97 8.57
CA SER A 221 15.42 0.56 8.56
C SER A 221 13.91 0.39 8.44
N ARG A 222 13.50 -0.51 7.55
CA ARG A 222 12.09 -0.78 7.26
C ARG A 222 11.76 -2.21 7.55
N GLY A 223 10.54 -2.43 8.02
CA GLY A 223 10.07 -3.78 8.30
C GLY A 223 8.58 -3.90 8.11
N GLN A 224 8.18 -5.00 7.49
CA GLN A 224 6.77 -5.27 7.23
C GLN A 224 6.01 -5.47 8.53
N GLN A 225 4.91 -4.74 8.68
CA GLN A 225 4.17 -4.68 9.93
C GLN A 225 2.66 -4.61 9.71
N VAL A 226 1.94 -5.15 10.68
CA VAL A 226 0.49 -5.04 10.78
C VAL A 226 0.16 -4.34 12.08
N VAL A 227 -0.80 -3.42 12.03
CA VAL A 227 -1.26 -2.62 13.17
C VAL A 227 -2.77 -2.74 13.27
N ALA A 228 -3.25 -3.21 14.42
CA ALA A 228 -4.67 -3.16 14.73
C ALA A 228 -5.08 -1.73 15.10
N GLN A 229 -6.21 -1.27 14.57
CA GLN A 229 -6.74 0.07 14.74
C GLN A 229 -8.23 0.01 15.08
N GLN A 230 -8.69 0.95 15.89
CA GLN A 230 -10.11 1.14 16.17
C GLN A 230 -10.72 2.08 15.13
N LYS A 231 -11.83 1.68 14.51
CA LYS A 231 -12.64 2.58 13.67
C LYS A 231 -13.37 3.60 14.56
N LEU A 232 -13.09 4.89 14.33
CA LEU A 232 -13.81 5.99 14.98
C LEU A 232 -15.02 6.44 14.16
N GLY A 233 -14.94 6.38 12.83
CA GLY A 233 -16.03 6.82 11.96
C GLY A 233 -15.66 6.81 10.48
N VAL A 234 -16.62 7.21 9.66
CA VAL A 234 -16.44 7.42 8.22
C VAL A 234 -16.86 8.84 7.91
N ARG A 235 -16.08 9.53 7.08
CA ARG A 235 -16.39 10.86 6.58
C ARG A 235 -16.71 10.76 5.09
N GLU A 236 -17.99 10.72 4.79
CA GLU A 236 -18.52 10.59 3.42
C GLU A 236 -18.05 11.71 2.49
N SER A 237 -17.98 12.95 2.99
CA SER A 237 -17.57 14.11 2.18
C SER A 237 -16.19 13.97 1.53
N SER A 238 -15.29 13.23 2.17
CA SER A 238 -13.92 12.99 1.71
C SER A 238 -13.65 11.53 1.34
N HIS A 239 -14.64 10.64 1.48
CA HIS A 239 -14.50 9.19 1.33
C HIS A 239 -13.38 8.59 2.20
N THR A 240 -13.30 9.00 3.47
CA THR A 240 -12.22 8.61 4.38
C THR A 240 -12.74 7.84 5.59
N ILE A 241 -12.05 6.76 5.97
CA ILE A 241 -12.24 6.04 7.23
C ILE A 241 -11.30 6.64 8.27
N ILE A 242 -11.82 6.97 9.45
CA ILE A 242 -11.04 7.52 10.55
C ILE A 242 -10.78 6.40 11.55
N THR A 243 -9.50 6.17 11.86
CA THR A 243 -9.05 5.12 12.77
C THR A 243 -8.17 5.68 13.88
N LEU A 244 -8.17 5.03 15.04
CA LEU A 244 -7.31 5.32 16.18
C LEU A 244 -6.37 4.14 16.44
N THR A 245 -5.08 4.44 16.59
CA THR A 245 -4.06 3.50 17.06
C THR A 245 -3.86 3.69 18.57
N PHE A 246 -3.49 2.62 19.27
CA PHE A 246 -3.24 2.67 20.72
C PHE A 246 -1.74 2.74 21.01
N ASP A 247 -1.02 1.64 20.77
CA ASP A 247 0.37 1.48 21.21
C ASP A 247 1.41 1.58 20.08
N LYS A 248 1.03 1.18 18.86
CA LYS A 248 1.88 1.30 17.66
C LYS A 248 1.13 1.99 16.55
N THR A 249 1.86 2.80 15.81
CA THR A 249 1.30 3.60 14.72
C THR A 249 1.78 3.13 13.35
N ILE A 250 1.12 3.66 12.34
CA ILE A 250 1.56 3.63 10.95
C ILE A 250 2.70 4.64 10.80
N PHE A 251 3.77 4.26 10.13
CA PHE A 251 4.98 5.08 9.96
C PHE A 251 5.19 5.48 8.49
N PRO A 252 6.05 6.50 8.23
CA PRO A 252 6.43 6.84 6.87
C PRO A 252 6.90 5.61 6.07
N GLY A 253 6.22 5.35 4.95
CA GLY A 253 6.41 4.14 4.12
C GLY A 253 5.23 3.17 4.13
N ASP A 254 4.37 3.22 5.15
CA ASP A 254 3.12 2.44 5.17
C ASP A 254 2.02 3.07 4.30
N SER A 255 2.16 4.34 3.89
CA SER A 255 1.26 5.04 2.98
C SER A 255 0.96 4.21 1.72
N GLY A 256 -0.31 4.09 1.36
CA GLY A 256 -0.81 3.26 0.28
C GLY A 256 -1.00 1.79 0.63
N GLY A 257 -0.55 1.34 1.81
CA GLY A 257 -0.79 -0.01 2.32
C GLY A 257 -2.28 -0.28 2.59
N PRO A 258 -2.71 -1.55 2.61
CA PRO A 258 -4.11 -1.92 2.84
C PRO A 258 -4.56 -1.62 4.27
N LEU A 259 -5.76 -1.06 4.40
CA LEU A 259 -6.61 -1.14 5.57
C LEU A 259 -7.68 -2.20 5.31
N PHE A 260 -7.80 -3.19 6.18
CA PHE A 260 -8.66 -4.36 5.97
C PHE A 260 -9.38 -4.82 7.24
N GLN A 261 -10.43 -5.59 7.04
CA GLN A 261 -11.12 -6.35 8.09
C GLN A 261 -11.11 -7.84 7.75
N ILE A 262 -11.49 -8.66 8.73
CA ILE A 262 -11.50 -10.13 8.60
C ILE A 262 -12.95 -10.60 8.68
N ASP A 263 -13.41 -11.37 7.70
CA ASP A 263 -14.76 -11.94 7.69
C ASP A 263 -14.87 -13.20 8.57
N GLU A 264 -16.08 -13.75 8.68
CA GLU A 264 -16.36 -14.96 9.46
C GLU A 264 -15.62 -16.22 8.96
N ASN A 265 -15.12 -16.20 7.71
CA ASN A 265 -14.38 -17.27 7.07
C ASN A 265 -12.86 -17.04 7.12
N ASP A 266 -12.39 -16.13 7.99
CA ASP A 266 -10.99 -15.70 8.10
C ASP A 266 -10.41 -15.06 6.82
N ARG A 267 -11.27 -14.62 5.88
CA ARG A 267 -10.81 -13.90 4.69
C ARG A 267 -10.60 -12.43 4.99
N HIS A 268 -9.50 -11.91 4.47
CA HIS A 268 -9.11 -10.53 4.65
C HIS A 268 -9.66 -9.69 3.49
N ILE A 269 -10.46 -8.68 3.84
CA ILE A 269 -11.18 -7.83 2.89
C ILE A 269 -10.64 -6.41 3.00
N LEU A 270 -10.15 -5.88 1.88
CA LEU A 270 -9.72 -4.49 1.76
C LEU A 270 -10.91 -3.56 1.99
N VAL A 271 -10.76 -2.58 2.87
CA VAL A 271 -11.77 -1.55 3.12
C VAL A 271 -11.24 -0.13 2.91
N GLY A 272 -9.93 0.04 2.84
CA GLY A 272 -9.30 1.32 2.57
C GLY A 272 -7.81 1.20 2.29
N LEU A 273 -7.19 2.34 2.08
CA LEU A 273 -5.74 2.47 1.91
C LEU A 273 -5.24 3.50 2.92
N VAL A 274 -4.05 3.26 3.47
CA VAL A 274 -3.39 4.19 4.37
C VAL A 274 -3.06 5.48 3.60
N SER A 275 -3.68 6.60 3.95
CA SER A 275 -3.45 7.89 3.26
C SER A 275 -2.58 8.82 4.10
N ALA A 276 -3.10 9.31 5.22
CA ALA A 276 -2.41 10.23 6.11
C ALA A 276 -2.61 9.86 7.58
N MET A 277 -1.66 10.28 8.41
CA MET A 277 -1.76 10.21 9.86
C MET A 277 -1.98 11.63 10.39
N ILE A 278 -3.03 11.82 11.18
CA ILE A 278 -3.26 13.05 11.93
C ILE A 278 -2.95 12.76 13.39
N THR A 279 -1.90 13.36 13.93
CA THR A 279 -1.63 13.31 15.37
C THR A 279 -2.60 14.25 16.08
N GLN A 280 -3.78 13.75 16.44
CA GLN A 280 -4.53 14.41 17.51
C GLN A 280 -3.79 14.14 18.81
N ARG A 281 -3.18 15.17 19.41
CA ARG A 281 -2.90 15.14 20.85
C ARG A 281 -4.26 15.01 21.53
N MET A 282 -4.67 13.78 21.88
CA MET A 282 -5.72 13.59 22.86
C MET A 282 -5.23 14.33 24.11
N LYS A 283 -5.86 15.46 24.45
CA LYS A 283 -5.68 16.03 25.79
C LYS A 283 -6.02 14.89 26.73
N ALA A 284 -5.07 14.50 27.57
CA ALA A 284 -5.35 13.55 28.63
C ALA A 284 -6.63 14.02 29.34
N ASP A 285 -7.62 13.15 29.46
CA ASP A 285 -8.76 13.36 30.33
C ASP A 285 -8.21 13.47 31.76
N VAL A 286 -7.84 14.68 32.15
CA VAL A 286 -7.75 15.05 33.56
C VAL A 286 -9.19 15.06 34.04
N GLY A 287 -9.51 14.08 34.87
CA GLY A 287 -10.87 13.69 35.22
C GLY A 287 -11.83 14.85 35.43
N GLN A 288 -12.87 14.90 34.60
CA GLN A 288 -14.11 15.55 34.98
C GLN A 288 -14.81 14.66 35.99
N SER A 289 -14.81 15.11 37.25
CA SER A 289 -15.57 14.51 38.32
C SER A 289 -17.05 14.45 37.93
N LYS A 290 -17.68 13.32 38.18
CA LYS A 290 -19.13 13.23 38.37
C LYS A 290 -19.55 14.16 39.51
N ALA A 291 -19.95 15.37 39.17
CA ALA A 291 -20.79 16.26 39.96
C ALA A 291 -21.29 17.35 39.02
N ASP A 292 -22.53 17.15 38.55
CA ASP A 292 -23.58 18.16 38.38
C ASP A 292 -24.46 17.83 37.15
N LEU A 293 -25.58 17.17 37.49
CA LEU A 293 -26.84 16.95 36.75
C LEU A 293 -26.81 16.01 35.54
#